data_AF-A0A1C2DCY0-F1
#
_entry.id   AF-A0A1C2DCY0-F1
#
_cell.length_a   1.000
_cell.length_b   1.000
_cell.length_c   1.000
_cell.angle_alpha   90.00
_cell.angle_beta   90.00
_cell.angle_gamma   90.00
#
_symmetry.space_group_name_H-M   'P 1'
#
loop_
_entity.id
_entity.type
_entity.pdbx_description
1 polymer ?
#
loop_
_entity_poly.entity_id
_entity_poly.type
_entity_poly.pdbx_seq_one_letter_code
_entity_poly.pdbx_strand_id
1 'polypeptide(L)'
;MRVRPKLDPDVDDEAPSGPEITTYDEEHYVTYLRLLDAQTDGADWSEVARIVLHRDPVAEEDRTRACWESHLARAQWMTKQGYRRILQQAVAEATQEAQGKTRH
;
A
#
# COMPACT_ATOMS: atom_id res chain seq x y z
N MET A 1 4.16 7.84 -13.50
CA MET A 1 3.17 8.90 -13.32
C MET A 1 2.62 8.70 -11.92
N ARG A 2 2.92 9.59 -10.95
CA ARG A 2 2.49 9.39 -9.56
C ARG A 2 0.98 9.50 -9.50
N VAL A 3 0.28 8.40 -9.20
CA VAL A 3 -1.18 8.43 -9.04
C VAL A 3 -1.52 9.08 -7.71
N ARG A 4 -2.59 9.87 -7.66
CA ARG A 4 -3.08 10.42 -6.39
C ARG A 4 -3.64 9.27 -5.55
N PRO A 5 -3.15 9.03 -4.33
CA PRO A 5 -3.73 8.01 -3.47
C PRO A 5 -5.18 8.34 -3.17
N LYS A 6 -6.04 7.32 -3.18
CA LYS A 6 -7.45 7.45 -2.86
C LYS A 6 -7.63 7.31 -1.35
N LEU A 7 -8.57 8.07 -0.79
CA LEU A 7 -8.82 8.06 0.66
C LEU A 7 -9.56 6.78 1.11
N ASP A 8 -10.40 6.24 0.24
CA ASP A 8 -11.25 5.08 0.54
C ASP A 8 -11.53 4.25 -0.74
N PRO A 9 -10.48 3.67 -1.38
CA PRO A 9 -10.68 2.82 -2.55
C PRO A 9 -11.18 1.42 -2.15
N ASP A 10 -12.00 0.82 -3.01
CA ASP A 10 -12.23 -0.62 -2.97
C ASP A 10 -10.95 -1.37 -3.35
N VAL A 11 -10.74 -2.53 -2.74
CA VAL A 11 -9.56 -3.37 -2.96
C VAL A 11 -9.88 -4.60 -3.80
N ASP A 12 -8.89 -5.05 -4.56
CA ASP A 12 -8.93 -6.36 -5.20
C ASP A 12 -8.95 -7.48 -4.14
N ASP A 13 -9.32 -8.70 -4.56
CA ASP A 13 -9.37 -9.86 -3.65
C ASP A 13 -8.00 -10.18 -3.04
N GLU A 14 -6.91 -9.87 -3.74
CA GLU A 14 -5.54 -10.11 -3.30
C GLU A 14 -4.64 -8.90 -3.62
N ALA A 15 -3.77 -8.53 -2.68
CA ALA A 15 -2.78 -7.48 -2.92
C ALA A 15 -1.65 -7.94 -3.86
N PRO A 16 -1.01 -7.01 -4.60
CA PRO A 16 0.17 -7.34 -5.40
C PRO A 16 1.27 -7.97 -4.57
N SER A 17 1.95 -8.95 -5.17
CA SER A 17 3.15 -9.58 -4.60
C SER A 17 4.39 -9.23 -5.43
N GLY A 18 5.57 -9.53 -4.89
CA GLY A 18 6.84 -9.31 -5.56
C GLY A 18 7.57 -8.01 -5.18
N PRO A 19 8.77 -7.77 -5.75
CA PRO A 19 9.69 -6.76 -5.26
C PRO A 19 9.48 -5.36 -5.86
N GLU A 20 8.54 -5.19 -6.78
CA GLU A 20 8.28 -3.94 -7.50
C GLU A 20 7.09 -3.20 -6.90
N ILE A 21 7.12 -1.87 -6.93
CA ILE A 21 5.98 -1.04 -6.54
C ILE A 21 5.11 -0.87 -7.78
N THR A 22 3.83 -1.18 -7.64
CA THR A 22 2.86 -1.15 -8.74
C THR A 22 1.98 0.10 -8.63
N THR A 23 1.26 0.42 -9.70
CA THR A 23 0.23 1.48 -9.67
C THR A 23 -0.85 1.18 -8.63
N TYR A 24 -1.17 -0.11 -8.40
CA TYR A 24 -2.10 -0.51 -7.34
C TYR A 24 -1.60 -0.05 -5.97
N ASP A 25 -0.31 -0.22 -5.68
CA ASP A 25 0.26 0.23 -4.41
C ASP A 25 0.14 1.76 -4.25
N GLU A 26 0.41 2.53 -5.32
CA GLU A 26 0.30 3.99 -5.31
C GLU A 26 -1.14 4.46 -5.01
N GLU A 27 -2.13 3.77 -5.53
CA GLU A 27 -3.55 4.08 -5.29
C GLU A 27 -3.98 3.77 -3.86
N HIS A 28 -3.38 2.76 -3.23
CA HIS A 28 -3.80 2.18 -1.94
C HIS A 28 -2.92 2.56 -0.75
N TYR A 29 -2.06 3.58 -0.85
CA TYR A 29 -1.22 4.01 0.27
C TYR A 29 -2.00 4.34 1.55
N VAL A 30 -3.17 4.99 1.43
CA VAL A 30 -4.00 5.31 2.61
C VAL A 30 -4.56 4.04 3.23
N THR A 31 -5.03 3.09 2.42
CA THR A 31 -5.49 1.76 2.87
C THR A 31 -4.38 1.05 3.64
N TYR A 32 -3.16 1.01 3.10
CA TYR A 32 -2.02 0.39 3.78
C TYR A 32 -1.67 1.05 5.12
N LEU A 33 -1.72 2.38 5.21
CA LEU A 33 -1.49 3.09 6.47
C LEU A 33 -2.56 2.73 7.51
N ARG A 34 -3.84 2.72 7.13
CA ARG A 34 -4.94 2.35 8.02
C ARG A 34 -4.81 0.90 8.54
N LEU A 35 -4.37 -0.04 7.69
CA LEU A 35 -4.10 -1.42 8.11
C LEU A 35 -2.95 -1.52 9.13
N LEU A 36 -1.88 -0.76 8.92
CA LEU A 36 -0.72 -0.75 9.81
C LEU A 36 -1.03 -0.10 11.16
N ASP A 37 -1.78 0.99 11.16
CA ASP A 37 -2.26 1.65 12.38
C ASP A 37 -3.15 0.69 13.18
N ALA A 38 -4.12 0.05 12.52
CA ALA A 38 -5.00 -0.93 13.16
C ALA A 38 -4.24 -2.14 13.72
N GLN A 39 -3.22 -2.64 13.01
CA GLN A 39 -2.34 -3.69 13.52
C GLN A 39 -1.55 -3.23 14.76
N THR A 40 -1.09 -1.97 14.78
CA THR A 40 -0.35 -1.40 15.91
C THR A 40 -1.24 -1.25 17.14
N ASP A 41 -2.50 -0.88 16.93
CA ASP A 41 -3.51 -0.77 17.98
C ASP A 41 -4.06 -2.13 18.45
N GLY A 42 -3.66 -3.23 17.80
CA GLY A 42 -4.12 -4.58 18.12
C GLY A 42 -5.59 -4.83 17.79
N ALA A 43 -6.13 -4.10 16.81
CA ALA A 43 -7.53 -4.21 16.39
C ALA A 43 -7.85 -5.60 15.82
N ASP A 44 -9.11 -6.01 15.96
CA ASP A 44 -9.57 -7.28 15.41
C ASP A 44 -9.58 -7.26 13.88
N TRP A 45 -9.04 -8.31 13.27
CA TRP A 45 -8.88 -8.40 11.82
C TRP A 45 -10.21 -8.31 11.08
N SER A 46 -11.31 -8.82 11.65
CA SER A 46 -12.62 -8.84 11.02
C SER A 46 -13.25 -7.45 10.99
N GLU A 47 -13.08 -6.68 12.06
CA GLU A 47 -13.51 -5.28 12.12
C GLU A 47 -12.72 -4.43 11.11
N VAL A 48 -11.40 -4.61 11.06
CA VAL A 48 -10.52 -3.92 10.11
C VAL A 48 -10.88 -4.28 8.67
N ALA A 49 -11.10 -5.55 8.36
CA ALA A 49 -11.47 -5.97 7.00
C ALA A 49 -12.81 -5.35 6.55
N ARG A 50 -13.77 -5.18 7.47
CA ARG A 50 -15.04 -4.51 7.16
C ARG A 50 -14.88 -3.01 6.95
N ILE A 51 -14.13 -2.33 7.81
CA ILE A 51 -14.02 -0.87 7.81
C ILE A 51 -13.00 -0.33 6.79
N VAL A 52 -11.93 -1.07 6.53
CA VAL A 52 -10.79 -0.61 5.72
C VAL A 52 -10.77 -1.26 4.33
N LEU A 53 -11.21 -2.52 4.22
CA LEU A 53 -11.20 -3.26 2.94
C LEU A 53 -12.59 -3.44 2.33
N HIS A 54 -13.63 -2.96 3.02
CA HIS A 54 -15.03 -3.08 2.60
C HIS A 54 -15.47 -4.53 2.32
N ARG A 55 -14.91 -5.50 3.07
CA ARG A 55 -15.21 -6.93 2.95
C ARG A 55 -16.08 -7.42 4.10
N ASP A 56 -16.89 -8.45 3.86
CA ASP A 56 -17.73 -9.04 4.90
C ASP A 56 -17.12 -10.34 5.47
N PRO A 57 -16.51 -10.28 6.66
CA PRO A 57 -15.93 -11.45 7.30
C PRO A 57 -16.97 -12.46 7.82
N VAL A 58 -18.27 -12.10 7.86
CA VAL A 58 -19.33 -13.01 8.33
C VAL A 58 -19.88 -13.83 7.16
N ALA A 59 -20.12 -13.19 6.01
CA ALA A 59 -20.62 -13.87 4.82
C ALA A 59 -19.51 -14.62 4.06
N GLU A 60 -18.29 -14.07 4.04
CA GLU A 60 -17.16 -14.59 3.25
C GLU A 60 -15.87 -14.64 4.09
N GLU A 61 -15.90 -15.34 5.23
CA GLU A 61 -14.79 -15.35 6.20
C GLU A 61 -13.43 -15.66 5.57
N ASP A 62 -13.29 -16.80 4.88
CA ASP A 62 -12.01 -17.25 4.31
C ASP A 62 -11.47 -16.28 3.26
N ARG A 63 -12.33 -15.81 2.34
CA ARG A 63 -11.92 -14.85 1.29
C ARG A 63 -11.55 -13.49 1.89
N THR A 64 -12.32 -13.03 2.85
CA THR A 64 -12.07 -11.77 3.56
C THR A 64 -10.77 -11.82 4.33
N ARG A 65 -10.51 -12.95 4.99
CA ARG A 65 -9.27 -13.19 5.72
C ARG A 65 -8.06 -13.21 4.79
N ALA A 66 -8.14 -13.93 3.66
CA ALA A 66 -7.05 -13.96 2.67
C ALA A 66 -6.77 -12.56 2.08
N CYS A 67 -7.82 -11.79 1.79
CA CYS A 67 -7.70 -10.40 1.36
C CYS A 67 -6.99 -9.56 2.43
N TRP A 68 -7.42 -9.65 3.69
CA TRP A 68 -6.79 -8.93 4.80
C TRP A 68 -5.31 -9.31 4.99
N GLU A 69 -5.00 -10.60 4.99
CA GLU A 69 -3.62 -11.11 5.17
C GLU A 69 -2.69 -10.63 4.05
N SER A 70 -3.12 -10.71 2.79
CA SER A 70 -2.32 -10.27 1.63
C SER A 70 -2.07 -8.76 1.66
N HIS A 71 -3.09 -7.95 1.96
CA HIS A 71 -2.95 -6.49 2.03
C HIS A 71 -2.11 -6.04 3.21
N LEU A 72 -2.24 -6.68 4.38
CA LEU A 72 -1.41 -6.38 5.53
C LEU A 72 0.05 -6.76 5.29
N ALA A 73 0.31 -7.92 4.69
CA ALA A 73 1.65 -8.34 4.30
C ALA A 73 2.26 -7.35 3.30
N ARG A 74 1.48 -6.90 2.33
CA ARG A 74 1.92 -5.90 1.35
C ARG A 74 2.23 -4.55 1.99
N ALA A 75 1.37 -4.07 2.90
CA ALA A 75 1.59 -2.85 3.66
C ALA A 75 2.89 -2.90 4.48
N GLN A 76 3.17 -4.02 5.14
CA GLN A 76 4.43 -4.23 5.88
C GLN A 76 5.65 -4.27 4.95
N TRP A 77 5.52 -4.83 3.75
CA TRP A 77 6.59 -4.81 2.76
C TRP A 77 6.87 -3.38 2.26
N MET A 78 5.81 -2.58 2.07
CA MET A 78 5.92 -1.18 1.66
C MET A 78 6.70 -0.34 2.68
N THR A 79 6.55 -0.57 3.99
CA THR A 79 7.33 0.16 5.01
C THR A 79 8.78 -0.30 5.10
N LYS A 80 9.04 -1.60 4.95
CA LYS A 80 10.39 -2.19 5.08
C LYS A 80 11.26 -1.97 3.84
N GLN A 81 10.68 -2.06 2.64
CA GLN A 81 11.42 -2.09 1.39
C GLN A 81 10.90 -1.07 0.37
N GLY A 82 9.57 -0.92 0.25
CA GLY A 82 8.96 -0.03 -0.74
C GLY A 82 9.32 1.45 -0.55
N TYR A 83 9.16 1.98 0.67
CA TYR A 83 9.39 3.41 0.96
C TYR A 83 10.85 3.83 0.71
N ARG A 84 11.80 2.94 1.05
CA ARG A 84 13.22 3.14 0.75
C ARG A 84 13.46 3.29 -0.76
N ARG A 85 12.78 2.50 -1.60
CA ARG A 85 12.90 2.61 -3.07
C ARG A 85 12.30 3.90 -3.59
N ILE A 86 11.15 4.34 -3.06
CA ILE A 86 10.53 5.62 -3.44
C ILE A 86 11.50 6.77 -3.15
N LEU A 87 12.12 6.79 -1.96
CA LEU A 87 13.12 7.81 -1.60
C LEU A 87 14.34 7.76 -2.51
N GLN A 88 14.86 6.57 -2.81
CA GLN A 88 15.99 6.41 -3.74
C GLN A 88 15.66 6.92 -5.14
N GLN A 89 14.45 6.65 -5.62
CA GLN A 89 14.00 7.11 -6.93
C GLN A 89 13.83 8.63 -6.96
N ALA A 90 13.21 9.23 -5.93
CA ALA A 90 13.07 10.68 -5.83
C ALA A 90 14.44 11.39 -5.78
N VAL A 91 15.42 10.83 -5.07
CA VAL A 91 16.80 11.35 -5.04
C VAL A 91 17.46 11.23 -6.42
N ALA A 92 17.27 10.12 -7.12
CA ALA A 92 17.81 9.94 -8.47
C ALA A 92 17.20 10.92 -9.47
N GLU A 93 15.88 11.11 -9.44
CA GLU A 93 15.15 12.09 -10.26
C GLU A 93 15.69 13.52 -10.01
N ALA A 94 15.80 13.94 -8.74
CA ALA A 94 16.33 15.25 -8.39
C ALA A 94 17.79 15.46 -8.82
N THR A 95 18.61 14.40 -8.76
CA THR A 95 20.02 14.43 -9.19
C THR A 95 20.12 14.59 -10.72
N GLN A 96 19.24 13.94 -11.49
CA GLN A 96 19.19 14.06 -12.95
C GLN A 96 18.75 15.46 -13.39
N GLU A 97 17.75 16.06 -12.73
CA GLU A 97 17.31 17.44 -13.00
C GLU A 97 18.43 18.46 -12.76
N ALA A 98 19.19 18.31 -11.66
CA ALA A 98 20.32 19.18 -11.36
C ALA A 98 21.46 19.07 -12.40
N GLN A 99 21.71 17.86 -12.92
CA GLN A 99 22.73 17.62 -13.94
C GLN A 99 22.31 18.14 -15.33
N GLY A 100 21.02 18.08 -15.68
CA GLY A 100 20.49 18.64 -16.92
C GLY A 100 20.55 20.17 -16.98
N LYS A 101 20.36 20.84 -15.84
CA LYS A 101 20.37 22.31 -15.73
C LYS A 101 21.76 22.94 -15.85
N THR A 102 22.83 22.14 -15.73
CA THR A 102 24.23 22.59 -15.86
C THR A 102 24.75 22.51 -17.32
N ARG A 103 23.94 21.99 -18.26
CA ARG A 103 24.33 21.77 -19.67
C ARG A 103 23.68 22.75 -20.69
N HIS A 104 23.16 23.89 -20.24
CA HIS A 104 22.73 25.01 -21.09
C HIS A 104 23.42 26.29 -20.66
#